data_AF-A0A2G2Q4F9-F1
#
_entry.id   AF-A0A2G2Q4F9-F1
#
_cell.length_a   1.000
_cell.length_b   1.000
_cell.length_c   1.000
_cell.angle_alpha   90.00
_cell.angle_beta   90.00
_cell.angle_gamma   90.00
#
_symmetry.space_group_name_H-M   'P 1'
#
loop_
_entity.id
_entity.type
_entity.pdbx_description
1 polymer ?
#
loop_
_entity_poly.entity_id
_entity_poly.type
_entity_poly.pdbx_seq_one_letter_code
_entity_poly.pdbx_strand_id
1 'polypeptide(L)'
;MNKHFLHSTFLFSTTFRLVSAQEKVVIIDRSKTTAKEFTNYFPDEYSNLNYSEVTGQSQNYLLRFIRWFFEKLADLFGIDVDPGMYRTVEILIYIILIVIAIIIISKLFLKSNTTSFFSKKSKDLAPISFEEEHIELIDLEALISNALAQSDYRLAIRYMYLKALKNLSLNNLINWHFDKTNIDYQNELTSQKLKKQFGTVSYLYDHIWYGEFGLDEEGFRKAKNEFDQLSKSINSHG
;
A
#
# COMPACT_ATOMS: atom_id res chain seq x y z
N MET A 1 76.39 -14.68 18.33
CA MET A 1 75.56 -15.01 17.16
C MET A 1 74.57 -16.09 17.59
N ASN A 2 73.46 -15.69 18.21
CA ASN A 2 72.47 -16.59 18.83
C ASN A 2 71.07 -16.04 18.55
N LYS A 3 70.22 -16.83 17.90
CA LYS A 3 68.76 -16.69 17.97
C LYS A 3 68.15 -18.08 17.98
N HIS A 4 67.93 -18.62 19.18
CA HIS A 4 67.07 -19.76 19.40
C HIS A 4 65.61 -19.28 19.32
N PHE A 5 64.85 -19.88 18.41
CA PHE A 5 63.44 -19.58 18.17
C PHE A 5 62.60 -20.49 19.07
N LEU A 6 62.04 -19.95 20.16
CA LEU A 6 61.04 -20.63 20.99
C LEU A 6 59.67 -20.36 20.38
N HIS A 7 59.07 -21.36 19.73
CA HIS A 7 57.67 -21.34 19.35
C HIS A 7 56.82 -21.62 20.60
N SER A 8 56.15 -20.58 21.11
CA SER A 8 55.05 -20.72 22.08
C SER A 8 53.75 -20.83 21.30
N THR A 9 53.17 -22.03 21.23
CA THR A 9 51.83 -22.25 20.70
C THR A 9 50.82 -22.05 21.81
N PHE A 10 50.06 -20.95 21.74
CA PHE A 10 48.96 -20.66 22.65
C PHE A 10 47.72 -21.41 22.13
N LEU A 11 47.43 -22.58 22.71
CA LEU A 11 46.19 -23.32 22.44
C LEU A 11 45.03 -22.60 23.14
N PHE A 12 44.25 -21.85 22.36
CA PHE A 12 43.02 -21.21 22.83
C PHE A 12 41.93 -22.28 22.92
N SER A 13 41.69 -22.85 24.10
CA SER A 13 40.58 -23.78 24.32
C SER A 13 39.28 -22.99 24.46
N THR A 14 38.54 -22.85 23.36
CA THR A 14 37.19 -22.28 23.40
C THR A 14 36.26 -23.30 24.06
N THR A 15 35.82 -23.01 25.29
CA THR A 15 34.77 -23.80 25.94
C THR A 15 33.43 -23.37 25.34
N PHE A 16 32.85 -24.26 24.54
CA PHE A 16 31.50 -24.09 24.00
C PHE A 16 30.52 -24.25 25.17
N ARG A 17 29.91 -23.16 25.65
CA ARG A 17 28.82 -23.24 26.62
C ARG A 17 27.54 -23.61 25.87
N LEU A 18 27.10 -24.85 26.03
CA LEU A 18 25.76 -25.29 25.69
C LEU A 18 24.75 -24.47 26.49
N VAL A 19 24.08 -23.53 25.81
CA VAL A 19 22.85 -22.92 26.32
C VAL A 19 21.77 -23.99 26.21
N SER A 20 21.39 -24.62 27.31
CA SER A 20 20.16 -25.40 27.35
C SER A 20 18.98 -24.44 27.21
N ALA A 21 18.30 -24.50 26.07
CA ALA A 21 17.02 -23.85 25.90
C ALA A 21 16.05 -24.38 26.97
N GLN A 22 15.48 -23.48 27.77
CA GLN A 22 14.40 -23.84 28.68
C GLN A 22 13.18 -24.20 27.83
N GLU A 23 12.93 -25.50 27.65
CA GLU A 23 11.77 -25.99 26.92
C GLU A 23 10.51 -25.56 27.68
N LYS A 24 9.81 -24.57 27.14
CA LYS A 24 8.56 -24.06 27.70
C LYS A 24 7.52 -25.16 27.47
N VAL A 25 7.24 -25.95 28.50
CA VAL A 25 6.25 -27.03 28.44
C VAL A 25 4.91 -26.43 28.04
N VAL A 26 4.49 -26.68 26.80
CA VAL A 26 3.15 -26.36 26.33
C VAL A 26 2.21 -27.35 26.99
N ILE A 27 1.44 -26.88 27.97
CA ILE A 27 0.32 -27.66 28.51
C ILE A 27 -0.74 -27.71 27.41
N ILE A 28 -0.76 -28.80 26.65
CA ILE A 28 -1.82 -29.06 25.69
C ILE A 28 -3.06 -29.44 26.49
N ASP A 29 -4.09 -28.60 26.44
CA ASP A 29 -5.40 -28.95 26.96
C ASP A 29 -5.93 -30.17 26.19
N ARG A 30 -6.08 -31.29 26.90
CA ARG A 30 -6.65 -32.55 26.39
C ARG A 30 -8.07 -32.76 26.92
N SER A 31 -8.75 -31.70 27.32
CA SER A 31 -10.18 -31.78 27.62
C SER A 31 -10.90 -32.36 26.41
N LYS A 32 -11.61 -33.48 26.61
CA LYS A 32 -12.41 -34.09 25.54
C LYS A 32 -13.55 -33.14 25.21
N THR A 33 -13.39 -32.36 24.15
CA THR A 33 -14.48 -31.59 23.57
C THR A 33 -15.51 -32.57 23.03
N THR A 34 -16.70 -32.58 23.61
CA THR A 34 -17.86 -33.24 23.00
C THR A 34 -18.12 -32.54 21.68
N ALA A 35 -17.81 -33.20 20.56
CA ALA A 35 -18.18 -32.71 19.25
C ALA A 35 -19.71 -32.59 19.22
N LYS A 36 -20.23 -31.36 19.15
CA LYS A 36 -21.61 -31.17 18.73
C LYS A 36 -21.64 -31.60 17.27
N GLU A 37 -22.29 -32.72 16.99
CA GLU A 37 -22.62 -33.09 15.62
C GLU A 37 -23.45 -31.96 15.02
N PHE A 38 -22.94 -31.37 13.94
CA PHE A 38 -23.74 -30.50 13.10
C PHE A 38 -24.78 -31.38 12.42
N THR A 39 -25.96 -31.52 13.03
CA THR A 39 -27.10 -32.15 12.40
C THR A 39 -27.45 -31.34 11.16
N ASN A 40 -27.33 -31.97 9.99
CA ASN A 40 -27.65 -31.39 8.69
C ASN A 40 -29.06 -30.82 8.71
N TYR A 41 -29.18 -29.50 8.83
CA TYR A 41 -30.39 -28.77 8.52
C TYR A 41 -30.15 -27.98 7.23
N PHE A 42 -30.07 -28.72 6.13
CA PHE A 42 -30.25 -28.15 4.81
C PHE A 42 -31.68 -28.52 4.41
N PRO A 43 -32.63 -27.58 4.35
CA PRO A 43 -33.96 -27.85 3.84
C PRO A 43 -33.87 -28.47 2.44
N ASP A 44 -34.68 -29.48 2.15
CA ASP A 44 -34.67 -30.24 0.88
C ASP A 44 -34.92 -29.36 -0.37
N GLU A 45 -35.33 -28.11 -0.16
CA GLU A 45 -35.66 -27.08 -1.14
C GLU A 45 -34.49 -26.65 -2.06
N TYR A 46 -33.24 -27.03 -1.74
CA TYR A 46 -32.07 -26.73 -2.57
C TYR A 46 -31.71 -27.84 -3.57
N SER A 47 -32.37 -29.00 -3.52
CA SER A 47 -32.00 -30.17 -4.33
C SER A 47 -32.66 -30.23 -5.71
N ASN A 48 -33.60 -29.32 -5.97
CA ASN A 48 -34.48 -29.30 -7.14
C ASN A 48 -34.37 -27.98 -7.93
N LEU A 49 -33.23 -27.29 -7.81
CA LEU A 49 -32.86 -26.18 -8.70
C LEU A 49 -32.54 -26.74 -10.10
N ASN A 50 -33.59 -26.87 -10.90
CA ASN A 50 -33.49 -27.20 -12.31
C ASN A 50 -32.93 -25.98 -13.04
N TYR A 51 -31.61 -25.95 -13.26
CA TYR A 51 -30.96 -24.96 -14.10
C TYR A 51 -31.36 -25.24 -15.55
N SER A 52 -32.55 -24.78 -15.92
CA SER A 52 -32.86 -24.55 -17.31
C SER A 52 -31.95 -23.41 -17.77
N GLU A 53 -31.22 -23.61 -18.87
CA GLU A 53 -30.63 -22.49 -19.60
C GLU A 53 -31.79 -21.59 -20.01
N VAL A 54 -32.03 -20.55 -19.20
CA VAL A 54 -32.94 -19.49 -19.56
C VAL A 54 -32.26 -18.73 -20.70
N THR A 55 -32.46 -19.20 -21.93
CA THR A 55 -32.28 -18.44 -23.17
C THR A 55 -33.36 -17.35 -23.30
N GLY A 56 -33.79 -16.79 -22.17
CA GLY A 56 -34.50 -15.54 -22.12
C GLY A 56 -33.52 -14.49 -22.60
N GLN A 57 -33.93 -13.72 -23.61
CA GLN A 57 -33.19 -12.58 -24.11
C GLN A 57 -32.82 -11.68 -22.93
N SER A 58 -31.61 -11.87 -22.38
CA SER A 58 -31.06 -10.91 -21.45
C SER A 58 -30.99 -9.63 -22.25
N GLN A 59 -31.69 -8.61 -21.76
CA GLN A 59 -31.69 -7.32 -22.44
C GLN A 59 -30.25 -6.82 -22.41
N ASN A 60 -29.55 -7.02 -23.52
CA ASN A 60 -28.21 -6.52 -23.73
C ASN A 60 -28.33 -5.01 -23.90
N TYR A 61 -28.60 -4.30 -22.80
CA TYR A 61 -28.63 -2.85 -22.76
C TYR A 61 -27.33 -2.27 -23.31
N LEU A 62 -26.21 -2.97 -23.07
CA LEU A 62 -24.91 -2.66 -23.65
C LEU A 62 -24.90 -2.82 -25.17
N LEU A 63 -25.41 -3.92 -25.72
CA LEU A 63 -25.47 -4.12 -27.18
C LEU A 63 -26.40 -3.10 -27.85
N ARG A 64 -27.52 -2.77 -27.20
CA ARG A 64 -28.47 -1.75 -27.66
C ARG A 64 -27.86 -0.35 -27.63
N PHE A 65 -27.10 -0.04 -26.57
CA PHE A 65 -26.34 1.20 -26.45
C PHE A 65 -25.25 1.32 -27.51
N ILE A 66 -24.46 0.26 -27.73
CA ILE A 66 -23.43 0.23 -28.77
C ILE A 66 -24.05 0.47 -30.14
N ARG A 67 -25.15 -0.24 -30.45
CA ARG A 67 -25.84 -0.06 -31.74
C ARG A 67 -26.34 1.37 -31.93
N TRP A 68 -27.01 1.93 -30.93
CA TRP A 68 -27.46 3.33 -30.96
C TRP A 68 -26.31 4.32 -31.13
N PHE A 69 -25.19 4.11 -30.43
CA PHE A 69 -24.02 4.97 -30.50
C PHE A 69 -23.42 4.99 -31.91
N PHE A 70 -23.25 3.82 -32.53
CA PHE A 70 -22.73 3.72 -33.89
C PHE A 70 -23.72 4.23 -34.95
N GLU A 71 -25.03 4.03 -34.78
CA GLU A 71 -26.05 4.62 -35.65
C GLU A 71 -26.01 6.15 -35.61
N LYS A 72 -25.92 6.75 -34.42
CA LYS A 72 -25.81 8.22 -34.28
C LYS A 72 -24.50 8.77 -34.80
N LEU A 73 -23.42 8.01 -34.69
CA LEU A 73 -22.13 8.36 -35.26
C LEU A 73 -22.19 8.33 -36.79
N ALA A 74 -22.78 7.29 -37.38
CA ALA A 74 -22.98 7.20 -38.84
C ALA A 74 -23.85 8.36 -39.37
N ASP A 75 -24.95 8.69 -38.67
CA ASP A 75 -25.82 9.83 -39.01
C ASP A 75 -25.07 11.18 -38.97
N LEU A 76 -24.23 11.39 -37.94
CA LEU A 76 -23.47 12.64 -37.77
C LEU A 76 -22.40 12.85 -38.85
N PHE A 77 -21.83 11.76 -39.37
CA PHE A 77 -20.84 11.82 -40.44
C PHE A 77 -21.44 11.63 -41.84
N GLY A 78 -22.73 11.30 -41.95
CA GLY A 78 -23.47 11.19 -43.22
C GLY A 78 -22.91 10.12 -44.18
N ILE A 79 -22.38 9.02 -43.64
CA ILE A 79 -21.65 8.00 -44.44
C ILE A 79 -22.60 6.84 -44.76
N ASP A 80 -23.08 6.78 -46.00
CA ASP A 80 -23.65 5.56 -46.58
C ASP A 80 -22.51 4.57 -46.84
N VAL A 81 -22.46 3.47 -46.08
CA VAL A 81 -21.40 2.48 -46.16
C VAL A 81 -21.67 1.55 -47.34
N ASP A 82 -21.25 1.96 -48.54
CA ASP A 82 -21.19 1.09 -49.73
C ASP A 82 -20.24 -0.10 -49.45
N PRO A 83 -20.60 -1.34 -49.80
CA PRO A 83 -19.72 -2.51 -49.66
C PRO A 83 -18.31 -2.35 -50.25
N GLY A 84 -18.09 -1.45 -51.20
CA GLY A 84 -16.75 -1.11 -51.72
C GLY A 84 -15.88 -0.27 -50.77
N MET A 85 -16.47 0.35 -49.74
CA MET A 85 -15.80 1.30 -48.84
C MET A 85 -15.30 0.67 -47.54
N TYR A 86 -15.59 -0.62 -47.27
CA TYR A 86 -15.16 -1.29 -46.04
C TYR A 86 -13.64 -1.19 -45.82
N ARG A 87 -12.84 -1.33 -46.89
CA ARG A 87 -11.38 -1.22 -46.81
C ARG A 87 -10.91 0.20 -46.50
N THR A 88 -11.62 1.22 -46.99
CA THR A 88 -11.31 2.63 -46.71
C THR A 88 -11.70 3.00 -45.28
N VAL A 89 -12.85 2.52 -44.80
CA VAL A 89 -13.32 2.71 -43.42
C VAL A 89 -12.39 1.99 -42.43
N GLU A 90 -11.96 0.78 -42.75
CA GLU A 90 -11.00 0.01 -41.96
C GLU A 90 -9.66 0.76 -41.80
N ILE A 91 -9.10 1.29 -42.90
CA ILE A 91 -7.89 2.11 -42.87
C ILE A 91 -8.10 3.36 -42.02
N LEU A 92 -9.25 4.02 -42.15
CA LEU A 92 -9.57 5.22 -41.38
C LEU A 92 -9.69 4.93 -39.88
N ILE A 93 -10.25 3.79 -39.49
CA ILE A 93 -10.28 3.31 -38.09
C ILE A 93 -8.86 3.08 -37.57
N TYR A 94 -7.99 2.41 -38.35
CA TYR A 94 -6.60 2.20 -37.95
C TYR A 94 -5.85 3.53 -37.76
N ILE A 95 -6.07 4.51 -38.64
CA ILE A 95 -5.51 5.86 -38.50
C ILE A 95 -6.00 6.53 -37.21
N ILE A 96 -7.30 6.45 -36.91
CA ILE A 96 -7.87 6.99 -35.66
C ILE A 96 -7.27 6.31 -34.44
N LEU A 97 -7.13 4.98 -34.45
CA LEU A 97 -6.54 4.23 -33.35
C LEU A 97 -5.06 4.60 -33.12
N ILE A 98 -4.29 4.81 -34.19
CA ILE A 98 -2.91 5.27 -34.11
C ILE A 98 -2.85 6.67 -33.50
N VAL A 99 -3.72 7.60 -33.94
CA VAL A 99 -3.78 8.96 -33.38
C VAL A 99 -4.16 8.93 -31.90
N ILE A 100 -5.15 8.12 -31.51
CA ILE A 100 -5.55 7.94 -30.10
C ILE A 100 -4.39 7.35 -29.29
N ALA A 101 -3.71 6.33 -29.81
CA ALA A 101 -2.56 5.72 -29.15
C ALA A 101 -1.43 6.74 -28.96
N ILE A 102 -1.12 7.56 -29.97
CA ILE A 102 -0.13 8.64 -29.86
C ILE A 102 -0.56 9.67 -28.82
N ILE A 103 -1.84 10.04 -28.75
CA ILE A 103 -2.35 10.98 -27.73
C ILE A 103 -2.24 10.38 -26.32
N ILE A 104 -2.56 9.09 -26.15
CA ILE A 104 -2.44 8.39 -24.87
C ILE A 104 -0.97 8.32 -24.44
N ILE A 105 -0.10 7.88 -25.34
CA ILE A 105 1.35 7.80 -25.12
C ILE A 105 1.91 9.18 -24.80
N SER A 106 1.56 10.19 -25.58
CA SER A 106 1.96 11.59 -25.34
C SER A 106 1.45 12.06 -23.97
N LYS A 107 0.19 11.80 -23.61
CA LYS A 107 -0.31 12.12 -22.27
C LYS A 107 0.36 11.32 -21.16
N LEU A 108 0.81 10.09 -21.40
CA LEU A 108 1.55 9.32 -20.39
C LEU A 108 2.95 9.89 -20.16
N PHE A 109 3.62 10.36 -21.21
CA PHE A 109 4.97 10.94 -21.11
C PHE A 109 4.96 12.44 -20.73
N LEU A 110 3.92 13.19 -21.08
CA LEU A 110 3.78 14.63 -20.77
C LEU A 110 3.06 14.89 -19.45
N LYS A 111 2.42 13.89 -18.82
CA LYS A 111 1.76 14.05 -17.51
C LYS A 111 2.73 13.76 -16.36
N SER A 112 3.85 14.49 -16.34
CA SER A 112 4.54 14.81 -15.09
C SER A 112 3.91 16.00 -14.38
N ASN A 113 3.07 16.83 -15.04
CA ASN A 113 2.42 17.98 -14.40
C ASN A 113 1.07 18.30 -15.08
N THR A 114 -0.05 17.75 -14.59
CA THR A 114 -1.37 18.40 -14.57
C THR A 114 -2.34 17.54 -13.77
N THR A 115 -2.53 17.91 -12.51
CA THR A 115 -3.64 17.51 -11.64
C THR A 115 -4.78 18.48 -11.87
N SER A 116 -5.85 18.03 -12.50
CA SER A 116 -7.17 18.61 -12.24
C SER A 116 -8.22 17.60 -12.64
N PHE A 117 -9.30 17.60 -11.87
CA PHE A 117 -10.52 16.83 -11.99
C PHE A 117 -10.48 15.41 -11.38
N PHE A 118 -11.31 15.27 -10.34
CA PHE A 118 -11.79 14.06 -9.67
C PHE A 118 -11.09 13.65 -8.36
N SER A 119 -11.67 14.16 -7.27
CA SER A 119 -11.91 13.41 -6.03
C SER A 119 -12.46 12.00 -6.33
N LYS A 120 -12.08 11.02 -5.50
CA LYS A 120 -12.43 9.58 -5.52
C LYS A 120 -11.76 8.70 -6.58
N LYS A 121 -10.50 8.39 -6.33
CA LYS A 121 -10.02 7.03 -6.04
C LYS A 121 -8.54 7.18 -5.67
N SER A 122 -8.13 6.51 -4.60
CA SER A 122 -6.72 6.33 -4.24
C SER A 122 -5.92 6.01 -5.49
N LYS A 123 -5.20 7.01 -5.98
CA LYS A 123 -4.21 6.84 -7.03
C LYS A 123 -3.20 5.88 -6.43
N ASP A 124 -3.04 4.71 -7.04
CA ASP A 124 -1.80 3.93 -6.97
C ASP A 124 -0.67 4.87 -7.42
N LEU A 125 -0.25 5.75 -6.51
CA LEU A 125 1.13 6.17 -6.45
C LEU A 125 1.87 4.86 -6.25
N ALA A 126 2.70 4.51 -7.23
CA ALA A 126 3.50 3.30 -7.24
C ALA A 126 3.84 2.91 -5.81
N PRO A 127 3.55 1.66 -5.36
CA PRO A 127 3.93 1.25 -4.04
C PRO A 127 5.42 1.51 -3.98
N ILE A 128 5.82 2.52 -3.18
CA ILE A 128 7.17 2.54 -2.68
C ILE A 128 7.19 1.24 -1.91
N SER A 129 7.74 0.22 -2.56
CA SER A 129 8.02 -1.07 -2.00
C SER A 129 9.06 -0.74 -0.92
N PHE A 130 8.54 -0.49 0.28
CA PHE A 130 9.34 -0.38 1.50
C PHE A 130 9.79 -1.77 1.96
N GLU A 131 9.54 -2.78 1.13
CA GLU A 131 10.06 -4.13 1.24
C GLU A 131 11.57 -4.01 0.98
N GLU A 132 12.33 -4.26 2.05
CA GLU A 132 13.71 -4.70 1.95
C GLU A 132 14.74 -3.58 1.67
N GLU A 133 15.03 -2.88 2.79
CA GLU A 133 16.31 -2.26 3.16
C GLU A 133 16.46 -0.72 3.03
N HIS A 134 16.60 -0.15 4.23
CA HIS A 134 16.98 1.22 4.59
C HIS A 134 15.97 2.34 4.33
N ILE A 135 14.97 2.46 5.21
CA ILE A 135 14.19 3.70 5.38
C ILE A 135 15.11 4.93 5.57
N GLU A 136 16.33 4.71 6.07
CA GLU A 136 17.37 5.71 6.26
C GLU A 136 17.83 6.38 4.96
N LEU A 137 17.75 5.70 3.80
CA LEU A 137 18.21 6.23 2.51
C LEU A 137 17.17 7.08 1.79
N ILE A 138 15.91 7.04 2.23
CA ILE A 138 14.80 7.71 1.56
C ILE A 138 14.79 9.20 1.90
N ASP A 139 14.72 10.07 0.87
CA ASP A 139 14.51 11.51 1.04
C ASP A 139 13.03 11.82 1.30
N LEU A 140 12.65 11.62 2.57
CA LEU A 140 11.29 11.86 3.04
C LEU A 140 10.94 13.36 3.05
N GLU A 141 11.92 14.27 3.12
CA GLU A 141 11.65 15.70 3.10
C GLU A 141 11.16 16.14 1.71
N ALA A 142 11.82 15.69 0.65
CA ALA A 142 11.38 15.93 -0.72
C ALA A 142 9.97 15.36 -0.96
N LEU A 143 9.70 14.15 -0.48
CA LEU A 143 8.38 13.51 -0.60
C LEU A 143 7.28 14.28 0.14
N ILE A 144 7.54 14.75 1.36
CA ILE A 144 6.60 15.59 2.13
C ILE A 144 6.35 16.90 1.39
N SER A 145 7.40 17.58 0.93
CA SER A 145 7.27 18.85 0.20
C SER A 145 6.44 18.69 -1.08
N ASN A 146 6.68 17.62 -1.83
CA ASN A 146 5.93 17.31 -3.05
C ASN A 146 4.45 17.01 -2.77
N ALA A 147 4.15 16.28 -1.70
CA ALA A 147 2.77 16.02 -1.29
C ALA A 147 2.04 17.32 -0.88
N LEU A 148 2.72 18.20 -0.14
CA LEU A 148 2.16 19.49 0.26
C LEU A 148 1.92 20.43 -0.93
N ALA A 149 2.85 20.47 -1.89
CA ALA A 149 2.68 21.25 -3.12
C ALA A 149 1.46 20.79 -3.95
N GLN A 150 1.06 19.53 -3.81
CA GLN A 150 -0.13 18.95 -4.45
C GLN A 150 -1.39 19.03 -3.58
N SER A 151 -1.30 19.65 -2.39
CA SER A 151 -2.35 19.64 -1.37
C SER A 151 -2.83 18.23 -0.98
N ASP A 152 -1.97 17.23 -1.15
CA ASP A 152 -2.23 15.85 -0.71
C ASP A 152 -1.79 15.67 0.74
N TYR A 153 -2.61 16.21 1.65
CA TYR A 153 -2.33 16.18 3.08
C TYR A 153 -2.29 14.75 3.64
N ARG A 154 -3.05 13.83 3.07
CA ARG A 154 -3.06 12.42 3.48
C ARG A 154 -1.72 11.77 3.20
N LEU A 155 -1.19 12.00 2.01
CA LEU A 155 0.13 11.50 1.62
C LEU A 155 1.25 12.18 2.41
N ALA A 156 1.14 13.49 2.67
CA ALA A 156 2.09 14.20 3.53
C ALA A 156 2.16 13.57 4.92
N ILE A 157 1.02 13.23 5.54
CA ILE A 157 0.97 12.54 6.84
C ILE A 157 1.63 11.16 6.78
N ARG A 158 1.41 10.38 5.71
CA ARG A 158 2.10 9.10 5.52
C ARG A 158 3.63 9.27 5.52
N TYR A 159 4.15 10.22 4.75
CA TYR A 159 5.59 10.46 4.69
C TYR A 159 6.16 11.03 6.00
N MET A 160 5.40 11.87 6.70
CA MET A 160 5.77 12.36 8.04
C MET A 160 5.84 11.22 9.06
N TYR A 161 4.94 10.23 8.98
CA TYR A 161 4.99 9.04 9.82
C TYR A 161 6.24 8.19 9.57
N LEU A 162 6.55 7.93 8.30
CA LEU A 162 7.79 7.25 7.92
C LEU A 162 9.03 8.01 8.39
N LYS A 163 9.00 9.35 8.34
CA LYS A 163 10.10 10.18 8.83
C LYS A 163 10.26 10.07 10.34
N ALA A 164 9.16 9.98 11.09
CA ALA A 164 9.21 9.73 12.52
C ALA A 164 9.86 8.37 12.84
N LEU A 165 9.48 7.30 12.13
CA LEU A 165 10.11 5.98 12.26
C LEU A 165 11.60 6.02 11.91
N LYS A 166 11.97 6.67 10.79
CA LYS A 166 13.36 6.89 10.39
C LYS A 166 14.16 7.59 11.49
N ASN A 167 13.63 8.68 12.05
CA ASN A 167 14.33 9.43 13.10
C ASN A 167 14.49 8.60 14.38
N LEU A 168 13.48 7.82 14.76
CA LEU A 168 13.59 6.90 15.90
C LEU A 168 14.65 5.81 15.66
N SER A 169 14.68 5.24 14.45
CA SER A 169 15.68 4.25 14.02
C SER A 169 17.10 4.82 14.09
N LEU A 170 17.32 6.02 13.51
CA LEU A 170 18.62 6.71 13.52
C LEU A 170 19.13 7.05 14.93
N ASN A 171 18.22 7.26 15.89
CA ASN A 171 18.57 7.48 17.30
C ASN A 171 18.66 6.19 18.12
N ASN A 172 18.61 5.01 17.47
CA ASN A 172 18.60 3.69 18.11
C ASN A 172 17.49 3.51 19.15
N LEU A 173 16.38 4.24 19.01
CA LEU A 173 15.22 4.18 19.92
C LEU A 173 14.26 3.05 19.54
N ILE A 174 14.29 2.63 18.27
CA ILE A 174 13.59 1.47 17.73
C ILE A 174 14.52 0.72 16.77
N ASN A 175 14.24 -0.56 16.55
CA ASN A 175 14.83 -1.33 15.47
C ASN A 175 13.83 -1.41 14.31
N TRP A 176 14.05 -0.64 13.24
CA TRP A 176 13.11 -0.58 12.12
C TRP A 176 12.99 -1.93 11.38
N HIS A 177 11.75 -2.32 11.05
CA HIS A 177 11.47 -3.48 10.20
C HIS A 177 10.10 -3.34 9.53
N PHE A 178 9.99 -3.60 8.23
CA PHE A 178 8.76 -3.36 7.48
C PHE A 178 7.54 -4.17 7.99
N ASP A 179 7.76 -5.40 8.50
CA ASP A 179 6.69 -6.24 9.09
C ASP A 179 6.22 -5.84 10.50
N LYS A 180 6.84 -4.84 11.15
CA LYS A 180 6.44 -4.43 12.50
C LYS A 180 5.20 -3.56 12.49
N THR A 181 4.33 -3.78 13.45
CA THR A 181 3.15 -2.94 13.68
C THR A 181 3.51 -1.66 14.44
N ASN A 182 2.63 -0.66 14.39
CA ASN A 182 2.78 0.57 15.18
C ASN A 182 2.88 0.28 16.69
N ILE A 183 2.19 -0.77 17.16
CA ILE A 183 2.22 -1.20 18.57
C ILE A 183 3.60 -1.78 18.91
N ASP A 184 4.20 -2.56 18.00
CA ASP A 184 5.55 -3.11 18.20
C ASP A 184 6.57 -1.98 18.39
N TYR A 185 6.55 -0.99 17.50
CA TYR A 185 7.40 0.20 17.62
C TYR A 185 7.16 0.97 18.92
N GLN A 186 5.89 1.16 19.30
CA GLN A 186 5.55 1.86 20.53
C GLN A 186 6.07 1.11 21.78
N ASN A 187 6.15 -0.22 21.73
CA ASN A 187 6.63 -1.05 22.84
C ASN A 187 8.15 -1.07 22.98
N GLU A 188 8.90 -0.76 21.93
CA GLU A 188 10.36 -0.61 21.98
C GLU A 188 10.79 0.68 22.68
N LEU A 189 9.95 1.72 22.65
CA LEU A 189 10.24 2.99 23.30
C LEU A 189 10.21 2.87 24.82
N THR A 190 11.34 3.20 25.45
CA THR A 190 11.51 3.16 26.92
C THR A 190 10.98 4.41 27.62
N SER A 191 11.11 5.58 26.99
CA SER A 191 10.66 6.86 27.56
C SER A 191 9.13 6.97 27.49
N GLN A 192 8.48 7.12 28.65
CA GLN A 192 7.02 7.26 28.73
C GLN A 192 6.50 8.47 27.94
N LYS A 193 7.30 9.54 27.86
CA LYS A 193 6.98 10.74 27.08
C LYS A 193 6.97 10.41 25.57
N LEU A 194 8.04 9.78 25.08
CA LEU A 194 8.13 9.36 23.68
C LEU A 194 7.04 8.35 23.33
N LYS A 195 6.80 7.37 24.20
CA LYS A 195 5.75 6.36 24.03
C LYS A 195 4.36 6.98 23.87
N LYS A 196 4.04 8.01 24.67
CA LYS A 196 2.78 8.75 24.56
C LYS A 196 2.69 9.55 23.26
N GLN A 197 3.72 10.32 22.93
CA GLN A 197 3.73 11.15 21.71
C GLN A 197 3.71 10.31 20.43
N PHE A 198 4.48 9.21 20.40
CA PHE A 198 4.48 8.25 19.31
C PHE A 198 3.11 7.57 19.15
N GLY A 199 2.45 7.24 20.27
CA GLY A 199 1.08 6.72 20.27
C GLY A 199 0.09 7.70 19.64
N THR A 200 0.17 8.99 19.96
CA THR A 200 -0.68 10.02 19.34
C THR A 200 -0.48 10.10 17.83
N VAL A 201 0.76 10.16 17.34
CA VAL A 201 1.00 10.25 15.89
C VAL A 201 0.67 8.95 15.16
N SER A 202 0.84 7.79 15.80
CA SER A 202 0.44 6.49 15.23
C SER A 202 -1.07 6.40 15.08
N TYR A 203 -1.81 6.83 16.11
CA TYR A 203 -3.26 6.95 16.04
C TYR A 203 -3.70 7.86 14.89
N LEU A 204 -3.10 9.06 14.78
CA LEU A 204 -3.40 9.98 13.67
C LEU A 204 -3.11 9.35 12.32
N TYR A 205 -1.94 8.71 12.16
CA TYR A 205 -1.55 8.02 10.94
C TYR A 205 -2.58 6.95 10.57
N ASP A 206 -2.94 6.06 11.49
CA ASP A 206 -3.87 4.96 11.22
C ASP A 206 -5.25 5.49 10.77
N HIS A 207 -5.75 6.54 11.44
CA HIS A 207 -7.06 7.10 11.13
C HIS A 207 -7.07 7.89 9.83
N ILE A 208 -5.99 8.64 9.52
CA ILE A 208 -5.91 9.45 8.31
C ILE A 208 -5.61 8.57 7.10
N TRP A 209 -4.70 7.60 7.23
CA TRP A 209 -4.22 6.78 6.12
C TRP A 209 -5.12 5.58 5.79
N TYR A 210 -5.73 4.95 6.79
CA TYR A 210 -6.66 3.83 6.56
C TYR A 210 -8.13 4.23 6.68
N GLY A 211 -8.45 5.41 7.22
CA GLY A 211 -9.83 5.91 7.30
C GLY A 211 -10.34 6.55 6.00
N GLU A 212 -11.66 6.66 5.86
CA GLU A 212 -12.31 7.15 4.63
C GLU A 212 -12.51 8.68 4.56
N PHE A 213 -11.99 9.44 5.53
CA PHE A 213 -12.24 10.87 5.65
C PHE A 213 -11.14 11.70 4.97
N GLY A 214 -11.56 12.71 4.20
CA GLY A 214 -10.64 13.70 3.65
C GLY A 214 -10.05 14.55 4.78
N LEU A 215 -8.73 14.74 4.76
CA LEU A 215 -8.03 15.65 5.67
C LEU A 215 -7.99 17.04 5.02
N ASP A 216 -8.55 18.05 5.69
CA ASP A 216 -8.45 19.45 5.26
C ASP A 216 -7.17 20.11 5.80
N GLU A 217 -6.91 21.35 5.39
CA GLU A 217 -5.70 22.08 5.77
C GLU A 217 -5.62 22.36 7.28
N GLU A 218 -6.76 22.64 7.92
CA GLU A 218 -6.81 22.86 9.36
C GLU A 218 -6.48 21.57 10.14
N GLY A 219 -7.08 20.45 9.75
CA GLY A 219 -6.79 19.14 10.29
C GLY A 219 -5.34 18.75 10.07
N PHE A 220 -4.79 19.01 8.88
CA PHE A 220 -3.37 18.81 8.58
C PHE A 220 -2.47 19.61 9.52
N ARG A 221 -2.76 20.91 9.72
CA ARG A 221 -1.95 21.77 10.60
C ARG A 221 -1.95 21.25 12.05
N LYS A 222 -3.09 20.77 12.55
CA LYS A 222 -3.18 20.14 13.89
C LYS A 222 -2.35 18.87 13.96
N ALA A 223 -2.49 17.98 12.98
CA ALA A 223 -1.72 16.74 12.92
C ALA A 223 -0.21 17.01 12.82
N LYS A 224 0.20 17.98 11.99
CA LYS A 224 1.59 18.40 11.85
C LYS A 224 2.21 18.85 13.17
N ASN A 225 1.46 19.56 13.99
CA ASN A 225 1.96 19.99 15.31
C ASN A 225 2.31 18.79 16.21
N GLU A 226 1.55 17.69 16.15
CA GLU A 226 1.86 16.47 16.91
C GLU A 226 3.16 15.81 16.43
N PHE A 227 3.37 15.74 15.10
CA PHE A 227 4.62 15.26 14.52
C PHE A 227 5.81 16.14 14.89
N ASP A 228 5.66 17.47 14.85
CA ASP A 228 6.72 18.41 15.23
C ASP A 228 7.08 18.25 16.72
N GLN A 229 6.09 18.02 17.60
CA GLN A 229 6.32 17.76 19.02
C GLN A 229 7.07 16.45 19.27
N LEU A 230 6.72 15.38 18.55
CA LEU A 230 7.46 14.12 18.62
C LEU A 230 8.90 14.32 18.16
N SER A 231 9.12 14.96 17.01
CA SER A 231 10.47 15.21 16.47
C SER A 231 11.35 15.99 17.45
N LYS A 232 10.79 16.99 18.15
CA LYS A 232 11.51 17.73 19.19
C LYS A 232 11.91 16.84 20.36
N SER A 233 11.03 15.95 20.82
CA SER A 233 11.36 15.02 21.90
C SER A 233 12.37 13.96 21.50
N ILE A 234 12.38 13.51 20.24
CA ILE A 234 13.40 12.57 19.74
C ILE A 234 14.78 13.24 19.81
N ASN A 235 14.89 14.45 19.27
CA ASN A 235 16.16 15.19 19.23
C ASN A 235 16.64 15.63 20.63
N SER A 236 15.78 15.63 21.64
CA SER A 236 16.18 15.92 23.03
C SER A 236 16.60 14.68 23.82
N HIS A 237 16.51 13.48 23.24
CA HIS A 237 16.93 12.22 23.86
C HIS A 237 18.26 11.67 23.30
N GLY A 238 18.78 12.24 22.21
CA GLY A 238 20.12 11.97 21.67
C GLY A 238 21.13 13.00 22.18
#